data_AF-A0A964N0S5-F1
#
_entry.id   AF-A0A964N0S5-F1
#
_cell.length_a   1.000
_cell.length_b   1.000
_cell.length_c   1.000
_cell.angle_alpha   90.00
_cell.angle_beta   90.00
_cell.angle_gamma   90.00
#
_symmetry.space_group_name_H-M   'P 1'
#
loop_
_entity.id
_entity.type
_entity.pdbx_description
1 polymer ?
#
loop_
_entity_poly.entity_id
_entity_poly.type
_entity_poly.pdbx_seq_one_letter_code
_entity_poly.pdbx_strand_id
1 'polypeptide(L)' 'MAKTQVYLRSEELDALHGVAERSGRSVADLVREAIRRVWLRPEAQGPVALWDGMPSHTSVDHDHIYDEPGARR' A
#
# COMPACT_ATOMS: atom_id res chain seq x y z
N MET A 1 -20.99 -13.19 -0.06
CA MET A 1 -20.25 -13.21 1.23
C MET A 1 -20.29 -14.62 1.78
N ALA A 2 -19.17 -15.13 2.27
CA ALA A 2 -19.08 -16.43 2.93
C ALA A 2 -18.79 -16.22 4.44
N LYS A 3 -19.46 -16.99 5.30
CA LYS A 3 -19.21 -16.95 6.75
C LYS A 3 -17.96 -17.78 7.06
N THR A 4 -17.00 -17.18 7.75
CA THR A 4 -15.80 -17.87 8.25
C THR A 4 -15.77 -17.74 9.77
N GLN A 5 -15.46 -18.81 10.47
CA GLN A 5 -15.23 -18.83 11.91
C GLN A 5 -13.74 -19.07 12.16
N VAL A 6 -13.15 -18.31 13.08
CA VAL A 6 -11.75 -18.43 13.46
C VAL A 6 -11.66 -18.55 14.98
N TYR A 7 -10.71 -19.35 15.45
CA TYR A 7 -10.42 -19.45 16.87
C TYR A 7 -9.38 -18.39 17.24
N LEU A 8 -9.67 -17.64 18.30
CA LEU A 8 -8.75 -16.70 18.93
C LEU A 8 -8.61 -17.11 20.39
N ARG A 9 -7.46 -16.81 20.99
CA ARG A 9 -7.36 -16.96 22.44
C ARG A 9 -8.24 -15.92 23.13
N SER A 10 -8.69 -16.23 24.34
CA SER A 10 -9.60 -15.35 25.09
C SER A 10 -9.00 -13.96 25.28
N GLU A 11 -7.71 -13.88 25.61
CA GLU A 11 -6.98 -12.63 25.78
C GLU A 11 -6.91 -11.78 24.50
N GLU A 12 -6.82 -12.42 23.33
CA GLU A 12 -6.77 -11.75 22.03
C GLU A 12 -8.15 -11.22 21.65
N LEU A 13 -9.21 -11.98 21.94
CA LEU A 13 -10.58 -11.58 21.70
C LEU A 13 -10.99 -10.41 22.60
N ASP A 14 -10.61 -10.43 23.88
CA ASP A 14 -10.89 -9.35 24.82
C ASP A 14 -10.17 -8.05 24.42
N ALA A 15 -8.90 -8.16 24.00
CA ALA A 15 -8.17 -7.02 23.46
C ALA A 15 -8.87 -6.43 22.23
N LEU A 16 -9.38 -7.29 21.34
CA LEU A 16 -10.08 -6.88 20.12
C LEU A 16 -11.43 -6.21 20.43
N HIS A 17 -12.18 -6.70 21.42
CA HIS A 17 -13.39 -6.02 21.92
C HIS A 17 -13.07 -4.63 22.46
N GLY A 18 -12.00 -4.48 23.24
CA GLY A 18 -11.58 -3.16 23.72
C GLY A 18 -11.24 -2.19 22.57
N VAL A 19 -10.63 -2.67 21.47
CA VAL A 19 -10.38 -1.84 20.27
C VAL A 19 -11.70 -1.47 19.58
N ALA A 20 -12.64 -2.41 19.47
CA ALA A 20 -13.95 -2.20 18.88
C ALA A 20 -14.73 -1.10 19.61
N GLU A 21 -14.78 -1.16 20.94
CA GLU A 21 -15.43 -0.15 21.78
C GLU A 21 -14.80 1.24 21.60
N ARG A 22 -13.47 1.33 21.65
CA ARG A 22 -12.76 2.62 21.50
C ARG A 22 -12.93 3.23 20.12
N SER A 23 -13.07 2.40 19.08
CA SER A 23 -13.20 2.86 17.69
C SER A 23 -14.65 3.02 17.23
N GLY A 24 -15.63 2.57 18.02
CA GLY A 24 -17.04 2.53 17.63
C GLY A 24 -17.32 1.61 16.44
N ARG A 25 -16.46 0.60 16.20
CA ARG A 25 -16.54 -0.30 15.04
C ARG A 25 -16.80 -1.73 15.47
N SER A 26 -17.39 -2.52 14.58
CA SER A 26 -17.59 -3.94 14.87
C SER A 26 -16.27 -4.71 14.83
N VAL A 27 -16.15 -5.76 15.66
CA VAL A 27 -15.04 -6.71 15.63
C VAL A 27 -14.84 -7.28 14.22
N ALA A 28 -15.94 -7.57 13.53
CA ALA A 28 -15.89 -8.11 12.17
C ALA A 28 -15.25 -7.11 11.17
N ASP A 29 -15.50 -5.81 11.32
CA ASP A 29 -14.88 -4.79 10.48
C ASP A 29 -13.38 -4.65 10.76
N LEU A 30 -12.98 -4.72 12.03
CA LEU A 30 -11.57 -4.70 12.42
C LEU A 30 -10.80 -5.90 11.86
N VAL A 31 -11.37 -7.10 11.97
CA VAL A 31 -10.76 -8.33 11.43
C VAL A 31 -10.66 -8.26 9.91
N ARG A 32 -11.72 -7.86 9.21
CA ARG A 32 -11.71 -7.70 7.74
C ARG A 32 -10.66 -6.69 7.29
N GLU A 33 -10.55 -5.57 7.99
CA GLU A 33 -9.54 -4.55 7.68
C GLU A 33 -8.12 -5.05 7.94
N ALA A 34 -7.87 -5.72 9.05
CA ALA A 34 -6.55 -6.29 9.36
C ALA A 34 -6.11 -7.29 8.29
N ILE A 35 -7.00 -8.20 7.88
CA ILE A 35 -6.75 -9.14 6.78
C ILE A 35 -6.43 -8.38 5.49
N ARG A 36 -7.21 -7.35 5.15
CA ARG A 36 -6.98 -6.55 3.94
C ARG A 36 -5.67 -5.77 3.98
N ARG A 37 -5.27 -5.24 5.13
CA ARG A 37 -4.05 -4.43 5.24
C ARG A 37 -2.77 -5.26 5.21
N VAL A 38 -2.82 -6.47 5.78
CA VAL A 38 -1.64 -7.32 5.97
C VAL A 38 -1.48 -8.34 4.85
N TRP A 39 -2.56 -9.02 4.46
CA TRP A 39 -2.48 -10.18 3.54
C TRP A 39 -3.06 -9.89 2.16
N LEU A 40 -4.15 -9.12 2.10
CA LEU A 40 -4.81 -8.77 0.84
C LEU A 40 -4.60 -7.30 0.50
N ARG A 41 -3.40 -6.77 0.82
CA ARG A 41 -3.07 -5.39 0.48
C ARG A 41 -3.24 -5.29 -1.04
N PRO A 42 -4.10 -4.39 -1.54
CA PRO A 42 -4.21 -4.20 -2.97
C PRO A 42 -2.81 -3.91 -3.51
N GLU A 43 -2.43 -4.55 -4.62
CA GLU A 43 -1.22 -4.15 -5.31
C GLU A 43 -1.25 -2.63 -5.47
N ALA A 44 -0.25 -1.96 -4.91
CA ALA A 44 -0.16 -0.52 -4.97
C ALA A 44 -0.01 -0.14 -6.45
N GLN A 45 -1.08 0.40 -7.03
CA GLN A 45 -1.05 0.99 -8.37
C GLN A 45 -0.37 2.38 -8.31
N GLY A 46 0.87 2.45 -7.79
CA GLY A 46 1.72 3.64 -7.76
C GLY A 46 2.82 3.59 -6.67
N PRO A 47 3.90 4.41 -6.70
CA PRO A 47 4.37 5.34 -7.72
C PRO A 47 5.63 4.84 -8.49
N VAL A 48 5.99 3.56 -8.40
CA VAL A 48 7.03 2.96 -9.28
C VAL A 48 6.43 2.44 -10.60
N ALA A 49 5.16 2.75 -10.84
CA ALA A 49 4.38 2.48 -12.05
C ALA A 49 3.54 3.73 -12.40
N LEU A 50 4.16 4.92 -12.43
CA LEU A 50 3.44 6.19 -12.65
C LEU A 50 3.11 6.45 -14.12
N TRP A 51 3.66 5.69 -15.07
CA TRP A 51 3.55 6.04 -16.48
C TRP A 51 3.57 4.81 -17.39
N ASP A 52 2.50 4.62 -18.15
CA ASP A 52 2.35 3.56 -19.17
C ASP A 52 2.69 4.05 -20.60
N GLY A 53 3.11 5.31 -20.74
CA GLY A 53 3.47 5.87 -22.06
C GLY A 53 4.90 5.51 -22.47
N MET A 54 5.15 5.46 -23.78
CA MET A 54 6.51 5.34 -24.31
C MET A 54 7.33 6.57 -23.88
N PRO A 55 8.50 6.42 -23.27
CA PRO A 55 9.38 7.55 -22.99
C PRO A 55 9.66 8.31 -24.28
N SER A 56 9.46 9.63 -24.28
CA SER A 56 9.81 10.48 -25.43
C SER A 56 11.32 10.54 -25.67
N HIS A 57 12.09 10.24 -24.63
CA HIS A 57 13.54 10.23 -24.62
C HIS A 57 14.04 9.07 -23.76
N THR A 58 15.15 8.47 -24.18
CA THR A 58 15.82 7.41 -23.45
C THR A 58 16.64 7.99 -22.29
N SER A 59 17.07 7.14 -21.36
CA SER A 59 17.98 7.56 -20.28
C SER A 59 19.29 8.15 -20.83
N VAL A 60 19.73 7.70 -22.01
CA VAL A 60 20.94 8.18 -22.69
C VAL A 60 20.78 9.63 -23.16
N ASP A 61 19.57 10.03 -23.58
CA ASP A 61 19.28 11.41 -24.00
C ASP A 61 19.38 12.39 -22.82
N HIS A 62 19.15 11.92 -21.59
CA HIS A 62 19.32 12.71 -20.37
C HIS A 62 20.79 12.96 -20.01
N ASP A 63 21.69 12.03 -20.36
CA ASP A 63 23.11 12.13 -20.02
C ASP A 63 23.84 13.16 -20.90
N HIS A 64 23.32 13.46 -22.10
CA HIS A 64 23.87 14.47 -23.01
C HIS A 64 23.98 15.88 -22.40
N ILE A 65 23.16 16.24 -21.41
CA ILE A 65 23.23 17.55 -20.71
C ILE A 65 24.52 17.67 -19.88
N TYR A 66 25.12 16.55 -19.49
CA TYR A 66 26.34 16.50 -18.69
C TYR A 66 27.61 16.28 -19.53
N ASP A 67 27.46 15.87 -20.79
CA ASP A 67 28.57 15.71 -21.73
C ASP A 67 29.05 17.04 -22.35
N GLU A 68 28.21 18.08 -22.31
CA GLU A 68 28.57 19.43 -22.76
C GLU A 68 28.81 20.37 -21.56
N PRO A 69 30.06 20.48 -21.06
CA PRO A 69 30.39 21.46 -20.04
C PRO A 69 30.33 22.87 -20.64
N GLY A 70 29.18 23.52 -20.49
CA GLY A 70 28.97 24.96 -20.52
C GLY A 70 29.81 25.74 -21.55
N ALA A 71 29.26 25.95 -22.74
CA ALA A 71 29.64 27.10 -23.55
C ALA A 71 29.19 28.39 -22.84
N ARG A 72 30.00 28.84 -21.86
CA ARG A 72 29.98 30.22 -21.40
C ARG A 72 30.31 31.12 -22.58
N ARG A 73 29.34 31.91 -23.04
CA ARG A 73 29.56 33.30 -23.44
C ARG A 73 28.37 34.13 -23.01
#